data_AF-A0A3B0Q029-F1
#
_entry.id   AF-A0A3B0Q029-F1
#
_cell.length_a   1.000
_cell.length_b   1.000
_cell.length_c   1.000
_cell.angle_alpha   90.00
_cell.angle_beta   90.00
_cell.angle_gamma   90.00
#
_symmetry.space_group_name_H-M   'P 1'
#
loop_
_entity.id
_entity.type
_entity.pdbx_description
1 polymer ?
#
loop_
_entity_poly.entity_id
_entity_poly.type
_entity_poly.pdbx_seq_one_letter_code
_entity_poly.pdbx_strand_id
1 'polypeptide(L)'
;MNTITLRSHKNLPFPVVGNMYLSSAPDGDTNALDKIYNDIFGNIVSPDNPREITVDVLKAYGLASSSTIVMRQFNPNVNNKPLTLDGVAQNKPYYLIGNLGGSDQSGEGASRNALRTFSPNTRTYTFYVNAPQAGSYNISGIYNSSDSRELEFKTTSGTGQAQSTSVVKITNLSSGSTDAQNILKTFDTAKTETTTVEDTNRVLTLTKGLNKILVTGLNSQAAPNLGNITFRLAS
;
A
#
# COMPACT_ATOMS: atom_id res chain seq x y z
N MET A 1 10.87 -7.37 39.79
CA MET A 1 10.23 -8.27 38.81
C MET A 1 9.07 -7.50 38.21
N ASN A 2 9.14 -7.14 36.93
CA ASN A 2 8.09 -6.34 36.29
C ASN A 2 7.05 -7.31 35.71
N THR A 3 5.79 -7.15 36.11
CA THR A 3 4.70 -8.02 35.65
C THR A 3 3.73 -7.19 34.82
N ILE A 4 3.50 -7.58 33.58
CA ILE A 4 2.42 -7.03 32.75
C ILE A 4 1.22 -7.99 32.91
N THR A 5 0.09 -7.48 33.40
CA THR A 5 -1.12 -8.28 33.62
C THR A 5 -2.27 -7.73 32.76
N LEU A 6 -2.76 -8.54 31.82
CA LEU A 6 -3.96 -8.26 31.03
C LEU A 6 -5.14 -9.02 31.64
N ARG A 7 -6.22 -8.31 32.01
CA ARG A 7 -7.43 -8.94 32.59
C ARG A 7 -8.67 -8.52 31.82
N SER A 8 -9.52 -9.49 31.48
CA SER A 8 -10.89 -9.21 31.05
C SER A 8 -11.78 -9.02 32.28
N HIS A 9 -12.80 -8.19 32.15
CA HIS A 9 -13.85 -8.10 33.18
C HIS A 9 -14.78 -9.31 33.08
N LYS A 10 -15.30 -9.76 34.23
CA LYS A 10 -16.24 -10.88 34.30
C LYS A 10 -17.45 -10.58 33.38
N ASN A 11 -17.73 -11.49 32.44
CA ASN A 11 -18.81 -11.41 31.42
C ASN A 11 -18.55 -10.55 30.18
N LEU A 12 -17.31 -10.13 29.90
CA LEU A 12 -16.95 -9.57 28.59
C LEU A 12 -16.21 -10.61 27.73
N PRO A 13 -16.43 -10.64 26.40
CA PRO A 13 -15.60 -11.44 25.50
C PRO A 13 -14.12 -11.13 25.76
N PHE A 14 -13.26 -12.15 25.68
CA PHE A 14 -11.81 -12.04 25.91
C PHE A 14 -11.23 -10.78 25.25
N PRO A 15 -10.26 -10.08 25.88
CA PRO A 15 -9.59 -8.97 25.23
C PRO A 15 -8.96 -9.49 23.94
N VAL A 16 -9.43 -8.99 22.81
CA VAL A 16 -8.73 -9.14 21.54
C VAL A 16 -7.58 -8.16 21.59
N VAL A 17 -6.44 -8.63 22.07
CA VAL A 17 -5.20 -7.86 22.06
C VAL A 17 -4.63 -7.98 20.65
N GLY A 18 -4.44 -6.84 19.98
CA GLY A 18 -3.75 -6.78 18.69
C GLY A 18 -2.25 -7.08 18.83
N ASN A 19 -1.47 -6.77 17.80
CA ASN A 19 -0.02 -6.93 17.84
C ASN A 19 0.57 -6.08 18.98
N MET A 20 1.32 -6.72 19.89
CA MET A 20 1.99 -6.05 21.01
C MET A 20 3.49 -6.02 20.77
N TYR A 21 4.08 -4.83 20.82
CA TYR A 21 5.52 -4.63 20.67
C TYR A 21 6.09 -4.21 22.02
N LEU A 22 6.98 -5.05 22.55
CA LEU A 22 7.70 -4.79 23.78
C LEU A 22 9.17 -4.66 23.42
N SER A 23 9.77 -3.53 23.77
CA SER A 23 11.19 -3.28 23.57
C SER A 23 11.85 -2.98 24.90
N SER A 24 13.00 -3.59 25.14
CA SER A 24 13.90 -3.23 26.24
C SER A 24 14.96 -2.21 25.79
N ALA A 25 14.81 -1.64 24.60
CA ALA A 25 15.74 -0.67 24.09
C ALA A 25 15.71 0.59 24.97
N PRO A 26 16.88 1.20 25.28
CA PRO A 26 16.93 2.45 26.01
C PRO A 26 16.16 3.56 25.29
N ASP A 27 15.65 4.53 26.04
CA ASP A 27 15.05 5.72 25.47
C ASP A 27 16.05 6.40 24.51
N GLY A 28 15.60 6.66 23.27
CA GLY A 28 16.44 7.25 22.22
C GLY A 28 17.16 6.24 21.33
N ASP A 29 17.02 4.93 21.53
CA ASP A 29 17.48 3.93 20.57
C ASP A 29 16.59 3.91 19.32
N THR A 30 16.96 4.73 18.34
CA THR A 30 16.24 4.84 17.07
C THR A 30 16.29 3.55 16.27
N ASN A 31 17.32 2.71 16.41
CA ASN A 31 17.44 1.47 15.65
C ASN A 31 16.39 0.43 16.09
N ALA A 32 16.11 0.36 17.38
CA ALA A 32 15.06 -0.50 17.91
C ALA A 32 13.67 -0.01 17.47
N LEU A 33 13.44 1.30 17.55
CA LEU A 33 12.19 1.91 17.09
C LEU A 33 11.98 1.72 15.58
N ASP A 34 13.04 1.85 14.77
CA ASP A 34 12.98 1.65 13.33
C ASP A 34 12.56 0.21 12.99
N LYS A 35 13.10 -0.79 13.69
CA LYS A 35 12.70 -2.19 13.50
C LYS A 35 11.24 -2.42 13.85
N ILE A 36 10.76 -1.81 14.94
CA ILE A 36 9.36 -1.91 15.37
C ILE A 36 8.43 -1.28 14.34
N TYR A 37 8.73 -0.06 13.89
CA TYR A 37 7.93 0.59 12.85
C TYR A 37 7.95 -0.19 11.54
N ASN A 38 9.10 -0.74 11.17
CA ASN A 38 9.21 -1.55 9.97
C ASN A 38 8.33 -2.80 10.04
N ASP A 39 8.31 -3.48 11.18
CA ASP A 39 7.48 -4.66 11.36
C ASP A 39 5.98 -4.33 11.41
N ILE A 40 5.58 -3.33 12.22
CA ILE A 40 4.17 -2.90 12.35
C ILE A 40 3.60 -2.47 11.01
N PHE A 41 4.34 -1.65 10.27
CA PHE A 41 3.83 -1.00 9.07
C PHE A 41 4.29 -1.70 7.79
N GLY A 42 4.85 -2.90 7.89
CA GLY A 42 5.27 -3.72 6.74
C GLY A 42 6.34 -3.05 5.87
N ASN A 43 7.23 -2.26 6.45
CA ASN A 43 8.30 -1.61 5.71
C ASN A 43 9.50 -2.57 5.59
N ILE A 44 9.94 -2.80 4.36
CA ILE A 44 11.09 -3.62 4.00
C ILE A 44 12.20 -2.70 3.53
N VAL A 45 13.24 -2.57 4.34
CA VAL A 45 14.46 -1.85 3.95
C VAL A 45 15.24 -2.73 2.98
N SER A 46 15.63 -2.19 1.83
CA SER A 46 16.44 -2.94 0.89
C SER A 46 17.84 -3.18 1.46
N PRO A 47 18.30 -4.45 1.55
CA PRO A 47 19.65 -4.75 2.05
C PRO A 47 20.74 -4.21 1.11
N ASP A 48 20.44 -4.13 -0.20
CA ASP A 48 21.39 -3.72 -1.23
C ASP A 48 21.34 -2.20 -1.51
N ASN A 49 20.24 -1.55 -1.11
CA ASN A 49 20.03 -0.12 -1.34
C ASN A 49 19.44 0.55 -0.09
N PRO A 50 20.27 1.08 0.84
CA PRO A 50 19.80 1.69 2.09
C PRO A 50 19.01 2.99 1.87
N ARG A 51 18.89 3.46 0.63
CA ARG A 51 18.08 4.60 0.22
C ARG A 51 16.65 4.20 -0.18
N GLU A 52 16.30 2.93 -0.06
CA GLU A 52 15.05 2.37 -0.55
C GLU A 52 14.27 1.67 0.57
N ILE A 53 12.98 1.99 0.63
CA ILE A 53 12.03 1.39 1.56
C ILE A 53 10.77 0.95 0.80
N THR A 54 10.40 -0.31 0.94
CA THR A 54 9.21 -0.88 0.30
C THR A 54 8.14 -1.17 1.33
N VAL A 55 6.92 -0.72 1.08
CA VAL A 55 5.75 -1.09 1.89
C VAL A 55 5.15 -2.37 1.31
N ASP A 56 5.16 -3.44 2.12
CA ASP A 56 4.47 -4.69 1.84
C ASP A 56 2.98 -4.53 2.16
N VAL A 57 2.14 -4.48 1.13
CA VAL A 57 0.69 -4.23 1.31
C VAL A 57 -0.05 -5.36 2.01
N LEU A 58 0.56 -6.54 2.16
CA LEU A 58 -0.03 -7.65 2.94
C LEU A 58 0.22 -7.49 4.45
N LYS A 59 1.30 -6.79 4.82
CA LYS A 59 1.75 -6.63 6.20
C LYS A 59 1.48 -5.24 6.75
N ALA A 60 1.35 -4.24 5.88
CA ALA A 60 1.14 -2.87 6.28
C ALA A 60 -0.10 -2.76 7.16
N TYR A 61 0.08 -2.42 8.43
CA TYR A 61 -1.05 -2.13 9.31
C TYR A 61 -1.62 -0.74 8.98
N GLY A 62 -2.96 -0.60 8.96
CA GLY A 62 -3.64 0.67 8.65
C GLY A 62 -4.19 0.82 7.22
N LEU A 63 -4.32 -0.29 6.48
CA LEU A 63 -4.63 -0.32 5.04
C LEU A 63 -5.95 0.30 4.57
N ALA A 64 -6.87 0.67 5.47
CA ALA A 64 -8.20 1.07 5.01
C ALA A 64 -8.93 2.00 6.00
N SER A 65 -9.30 3.18 5.52
CA SER A 65 -10.44 3.92 6.07
C SER A 65 -11.76 3.56 5.37
N SER A 66 -11.76 2.54 4.50
CA SER A 66 -12.93 2.07 3.74
C SER A 66 -13.22 0.59 4.00
N SER A 67 -14.49 0.25 4.22
CA SER A 67 -14.96 -1.12 4.43
C SER A 67 -14.94 -2.02 3.19
N THR A 68 -14.44 -1.53 2.05
CA THR A 68 -14.50 -2.20 0.74
C THR A 68 -13.15 -2.61 0.16
N ILE A 69 -12.05 -2.34 0.87
CA ILE A 69 -10.72 -2.75 0.40
C ILE A 69 -10.56 -4.25 0.58
N VAL A 70 -10.22 -4.93 -0.51
CA VAL A 70 -10.01 -6.37 -0.57
C VAL A 70 -8.62 -6.66 -1.16
N MET A 71 -8.02 -7.75 -0.67
CA MET A 71 -6.79 -8.29 -1.23
C MET A 71 -7.13 -9.30 -2.31
N ARG A 72 -6.47 -9.18 -3.47
CA ARG A 72 -6.59 -10.13 -4.58
C ARG A 72 -5.24 -10.75 -4.86
N GLN A 73 -5.24 -12.08 -4.95
CA GLN A 73 -4.12 -12.85 -5.47
C GLN A 73 -4.21 -12.94 -7.00
N PHE A 74 -3.10 -12.65 -7.68
CA PHE A 74 -2.89 -12.86 -9.11
C PHE A 74 -2.01 -14.10 -9.26
N ASN A 75 -2.60 -15.18 -9.74
CA ASN A 75 -1.91 -16.47 -9.86
C ASN A 75 -1.03 -16.52 -11.11
N PRO A 76 0.11 -17.24 -11.10
CA PRO A 76 1.01 -17.38 -12.24
C PRO A 76 0.36 -17.89 -13.53
N ASN A 77 -0.74 -18.63 -13.41
CA ASN A 77 -1.50 -19.16 -14.54
C ASN A 77 -2.99 -19.19 -14.19
N VAL A 78 -3.80 -18.51 -14.99
CA VAL A 78 -5.26 -18.55 -14.91
C VAL A 78 -5.80 -18.72 -16.33
N ASN A 79 -6.71 -19.69 -16.52
CA ASN A 79 -7.32 -19.99 -17.84
C ASN A 79 -6.28 -20.23 -18.95
N ASN A 80 -5.20 -20.96 -18.64
CA ASN A 80 -4.08 -21.25 -19.54
C ASN A 80 -3.33 -20.00 -20.05
N LYS A 81 -3.50 -18.85 -19.38
CA LYS A 81 -2.75 -17.61 -19.68
C LYS A 81 -1.75 -17.34 -18.57
N PRO A 82 -0.47 -17.08 -18.90
CA PRO A 82 0.52 -16.73 -17.88
C PRO A 82 0.25 -15.35 -17.31
N LEU A 83 0.51 -15.18 -16.01
CA LEU A 83 0.63 -13.86 -15.41
C LEU A 83 1.87 -13.17 -15.97
N THR A 84 1.73 -11.91 -16.37
CA THR A 84 2.84 -11.09 -16.84
C THR A 84 3.02 -9.85 -15.98
N LEU A 85 4.26 -9.43 -15.77
CA LEU A 85 4.63 -8.13 -15.21
C LEU A 85 5.44 -7.40 -16.27
N ASP A 86 4.94 -6.27 -16.77
CA ASP A 86 5.56 -5.51 -17.87
C ASP A 86 5.90 -6.39 -19.09
N GLY A 87 5.01 -7.35 -19.41
CA GLY A 87 5.19 -8.30 -20.52
C GLY A 87 6.06 -9.52 -20.21
N VAL A 88 6.67 -9.60 -19.03
CA VAL A 88 7.51 -10.73 -18.61
C VAL A 88 6.69 -11.74 -17.82
N ALA A 89 6.69 -13.00 -18.25
CA ALA A 89 5.97 -14.08 -17.56
C ALA A 89 6.47 -14.28 -16.12
N GLN A 90 5.53 -14.48 -15.20
CA GLN A 90 5.77 -14.62 -13.77
C GLN A 90 5.48 -16.05 -13.30
N ASN A 91 6.34 -16.58 -12.42
CA ASN A 91 6.19 -17.94 -11.86
C ASN A 91 5.72 -17.94 -10.39
N LYS A 92 5.52 -16.76 -9.79
CA LYS A 92 5.05 -16.57 -8.42
C LYS A 92 3.80 -15.71 -8.40
N PRO A 93 2.89 -15.93 -7.44
CA PRO A 93 1.71 -15.10 -7.31
C PRO A 93 2.08 -13.69 -6.84
N TYR A 94 1.27 -12.72 -7.22
CA TYR A 94 1.32 -11.34 -6.71
C TYR A 94 0.05 -11.04 -5.91
N TYR A 95 0.18 -10.17 -4.93
CA TYR A 95 -0.95 -9.72 -4.11
C TYR A 95 -1.10 -8.22 -4.23
N LEU A 96 -2.30 -7.80 -4.64
CA LEU A 96 -2.64 -6.40 -4.78
C LEU A 96 -3.86 -6.10 -3.91
N ILE A 97 -3.86 -4.92 -3.30
CA ILE A 97 -5.02 -4.34 -2.63
C ILE A 97 -5.85 -3.53 -3.63
N GLY A 98 -7.16 -3.51 -3.47
CA GLY A 98 -8.04 -2.73 -4.34
C GLY A 98 -9.50 -2.98 -4.06
N ASN A 99 -10.36 -2.69 -5.03
CA ASN A 99 -11.77 -3.08 -5.00
C ASN A 99 -11.96 -4.28 -5.94
N LEU A 100 -12.76 -5.27 -5.53
CA LEU A 100 -13.42 -6.19 -6.46
C LEU A 100 -14.63 -5.43 -7.07
N GLY A 101 -14.35 -4.34 -7.78
CA GLY A 101 -15.36 -3.54 -8.46
C GLY A 101 -15.69 -4.17 -9.81
N GLY A 102 -16.60 -5.15 -9.81
CA GLY A 102 -17.31 -5.62 -10.98
C GLY A 102 -18.81 -5.51 -10.74
N SER A 103 -19.59 -5.27 -11.80
CA SER A 103 -21.05 -5.43 -11.78
C SER A 103 -21.49 -6.89 -11.67
N ASP A 104 -20.55 -7.82 -11.76
CA ASP A 104 -20.86 -9.24 -11.84
C ASP A 104 -21.01 -9.81 -10.44
N GLN A 105 -22.26 -10.16 -10.12
CA GLN A 105 -22.56 -11.19 -9.15
C GLN A 105 -21.60 -12.35 -9.40
N SER A 106 -20.75 -12.66 -8.42
CA SER A 106 -20.02 -13.92 -8.43
C SER A 106 -21.07 -15.03 -8.55
N GLY A 107 -21.05 -15.75 -9.67
CA GLY A 107 -21.94 -16.87 -9.98
C GLY A 107 -21.70 -18.10 -9.11
N GLU A 108 -21.35 -17.93 -7.84
CA GLU A 108 -21.30 -19.00 -6.86
C GLU A 108 -22.24 -18.67 -5.71
N GLY A 109 -23.41 -19.31 -5.76
CA GLY A 109 -24.50 -19.19 -4.80
C GLY A 109 -24.15 -19.72 -3.41
N ALA A 110 -23.25 -19.04 -2.72
CA ALA A 110 -23.15 -19.11 -1.27
C ALA A 110 -23.77 -17.84 -0.71
N SER A 111 -24.84 -18.00 0.06
CA SER A 111 -25.47 -16.97 0.90
C SER A 111 -24.44 -16.36 1.86
N ARG A 112 -23.59 -15.46 1.36
CA ARG A 112 -22.70 -14.64 2.17
C ARG A 112 -23.51 -13.40 2.55
N ASN A 113 -23.83 -13.32 3.84
CA ASN A 113 -24.39 -12.18 4.55
C ASN A 113 -24.33 -10.90 3.72
N ALA A 114 -25.50 -10.37 3.34
CA ALA A 114 -25.65 -9.18 2.52
C ALA A 114 -24.54 -8.16 2.82
N LEU A 115 -23.53 -8.14 1.95
CA LEU A 115 -22.49 -7.14 2.01
C LEU A 115 -23.21 -5.84 1.71
N ARG A 116 -23.35 -5.01 2.75
CA ARG A 116 -23.90 -3.66 2.69
C ARG A 116 -23.47 -3.00 1.37
N THR A 117 -24.43 -2.49 0.61
CA THR A 117 -24.18 -1.58 -0.50
C THR A 117 -23.45 -0.36 0.07
N PHE A 118 -22.14 -0.29 -0.15
CA PHE A 118 -21.30 0.81 0.31
C PHE A 118 -21.13 1.84 -0.81
N SER A 119 -21.18 3.12 -0.45
CA SER A 119 -21.07 4.22 -1.40
C SER A 119 -19.69 4.19 -2.11
N PRO A 120 -19.60 4.30 -3.45
CA PRO A 120 -18.48 3.71 -4.20
C PRO A 120 -17.22 4.58 -4.36
N ASN A 121 -17.17 5.78 -3.77
CA ASN A 121 -16.64 6.89 -4.56
C ASN A 121 -15.35 7.57 -4.09
N THR A 122 -14.63 7.11 -3.06
CA THR A 122 -13.23 7.55 -2.84
C THR A 122 -12.45 6.44 -2.12
N ARG A 123 -11.43 5.90 -2.79
CA ARG A 123 -10.53 4.90 -2.22
C ARG A 123 -9.38 5.65 -1.56
N THR A 124 -9.15 5.39 -0.28
CA THR A 124 -8.08 6.02 0.48
C THR A 124 -7.31 4.94 1.23
N TYR A 125 -6.04 4.77 0.85
CA TYR A 125 -5.07 3.96 1.58
C TYR A 125 -4.22 4.87 2.44
N THR A 126 -3.92 4.43 3.66
CA THR A 126 -2.94 5.10 4.52
C THR A 126 -1.77 4.16 4.71
N PHE A 127 -0.58 4.60 4.32
CA PHE A 127 0.66 3.91 4.57
C PHE A 127 1.49 4.71 5.57
N TYR A 128 2.22 3.99 6.41
CA TYR A 128 3.22 4.59 7.28
C TYR A 128 4.58 4.14 6.81
N VAL A 129 5.39 5.11 6.34
CA VAL A 129 6.69 4.86 5.72
C VAL A 129 7.80 5.33 6.65
N ASN A 130 8.60 4.40 7.16
CA ASN A 130 9.76 4.69 7.97
C ASN A 130 10.96 5.01 7.06
N ALA A 131 11.10 6.28 6.71
CA ALA A 131 12.14 6.73 5.78
C ALA A 131 13.52 6.71 6.47
N PRO A 132 14.54 6.07 5.87
CA PRO A 132 15.87 5.97 6.49
C PRO A 132 16.56 7.34 6.61
N GLN A 133 16.22 8.29 5.76
CA GLN A 133 16.79 9.63 5.68
C GLN A 133 15.69 10.65 5.34
N ALA A 134 15.93 11.93 5.63
CA ALA A 134 15.05 12.99 5.16
C ALA A 134 15.41 13.33 3.70
N GLY A 135 14.43 13.64 2.87
CA GLY A 135 14.67 14.09 1.50
C GLY A 135 13.50 13.84 0.55
N SER A 136 13.79 13.95 -0.75
CA SER A 136 12.83 13.75 -1.83
C SER A 136 12.88 12.30 -2.31
N TYR A 137 11.74 11.61 -2.36
CA TYR A 137 11.65 10.20 -2.71
C TYR A 137 10.86 10.02 -4.00
N ASN A 138 11.44 9.32 -4.98
CA ASN A 138 10.66 8.76 -6.10
C ASN A 138 9.84 7.57 -5.60
N ILE A 139 8.71 7.33 -6.28
CA ILE A 139 7.76 6.28 -5.93
C ILE A 139 7.65 5.34 -7.11
N SER A 140 7.75 4.05 -6.85
CA SER A 140 7.45 3.00 -7.82
C SER A 140 6.55 1.94 -7.19
N GLY A 141 5.91 1.13 -8.03
CA GLY A 141 5.04 0.08 -7.55
C GLY A 141 4.41 -0.71 -8.67
N ILE A 142 3.70 -1.75 -8.27
CA ILE A 142 2.96 -2.64 -9.18
C ILE A 142 1.49 -2.24 -9.15
N TYR A 143 0.85 -2.23 -10.31
CA TYR A 143 -0.58 -1.97 -10.40
C TYR A 143 -1.27 -2.91 -11.38
N ASN A 144 -2.59 -2.96 -11.24
CA ASN A 144 -3.48 -3.63 -12.18
C ASN A 144 -4.77 -2.83 -12.39
N SER A 145 -5.11 -2.57 -13.64
CA SER A 145 -6.40 -1.97 -14.01
C SER A 145 -6.76 -2.24 -15.48
N SER A 146 -8.02 -2.58 -15.77
CA SER A 146 -8.53 -2.63 -17.15
C SER A 146 -8.64 -1.24 -17.77
N ASP A 147 -9.14 -0.28 -16.99
CA ASP A 147 -9.34 1.10 -17.43
C ASP A 147 -8.11 1.97 -17.14
N SER A 148 -8.07 3.15 -17.77
CA SER A 148 -7.15 4.21 -17.37
C SER A 148 -7.51 4.72 -15.97
N ARG A 149 -6.55 4.66 -15.06
CA ARG A 149 -6.70 4.93 -13.63
C ARG A 149 -5.56 5.85 -13.16
N GLU A 150 -5.72 6.42 -11.98
CA GLU A 150 -4.87 7.49 -11.44
C GLU A 150 -4.64 7.29 -9.94
N LEU A 151 -3.48 7.73 -9.47
CA LEU A 151 -3.09 7.71 -8.07
C LEU A 151 -2.54 9.07 -7.64
N GLU A 152 -2.95 9.52 -6.46
CA GLU A 152 -2.34 10.64 -5.74
C GLU A 152 -1.70 10.13 -4.46
N PHE A 153 -0.41 10.41 -4.29
CA PHE A 153 0.33 10.20 -3.05
C PHE A 153 0.53 11.54 -2.35
N LYS A 154 0.20 11.62 -1.07
CA LYS A 154 0.30 12.84 -0.28
C LYS A 154 0.89 12.58 1.09
N THR A 155 1.88 13.38 1.50
CA THR A 155 2.32 13.42 2.90
C THR A 155 1.33 14.19 3.75
N THR A 156 0.98 13.65 4.92
CA THR A 156 0.04 14.28 5.85
C THR A 156 0.67 14.41 7.22
N SER A 157 0.41 15.54 7.90
CA SER A 157 0.79 15.75 9.29
C SER A 157 0.03 14.76 10.18
N GLY A 158 0.69 13.68 10.58
CA GLY A 158 0.04 12.58 11.30
C GLY A 158 0.90 11.89 12.36
N THR A 159 2.17 12.24 12.50
CA THR A 159 3.13 11.59 13.42
C THR A 159 3.69 12.54 14.48
N GLY A 160 3.07 13.72 14.66
CA GLY A 160 3.53 14.73 15.63
C GLY A 160 4.73 15.56 15.17
N GLN A 161 5.22 15.34 13.94
CA GLN A 161 6.26 16.14 13.30
C GLN A 161 5.65 17.10 12.27
N ALA A 162 6.20 18.33 12.18
CA ALA A 162 5.85 19.26 11.12
C ALA A 162 6.32 18.69 9.78
N GLN A 163 5.38 18.28 8.93
CA GLN A 163 5.66 17.70 7.62
C GLN A 163 5.15 18.64 6.54
N SER A 164 6.03 19.06 5.62
CA SER A 164 5.60 19.76 4.41
C SER A 164 4.68 18.83 3.60
N THR A 165 3.50 19.33 3.22
CA THR A 165 2.60 18.57 2.33
C THR A 165 3.20 18.55 0.94
N SER A 166 3.63 17.37 0.50
CA SER A 166 4.07 17.10 -0.86
C SER A 166 3.04 16.16 -1.51
N VAL A 167 2.81 16.35 -2.80
CA VAL A 167 1.81 15.60 -3.58
C VAL A 167 2.46 15.10 -4.87
N VAL A 168 2.26 13.83 -5.19
CA VAL A 168 2.67 13.21 -6.44
C VAL A 168 1.46 12.57 -7.10
N LYS A 169 1.20 12.92 -8.35
CA LYS A 169 0.06 12.41 -9.14
C LYS A 169 0.53 11.56 -10.30
N ILE A 170 0.00 10.37 -10.43
CA ILE A 170 0.35 9.40 -11.47
C ILE A 170 -0.93 9.09 -12.23
N THR A 171 -0.96 9.33 -13.55
CA THR A 171 -2.14 9.09 -14.38
C THR A 171 -1.86 8.04 -15.45
N ASN A 172 -2.90 7.66 -16.18
CA ASN A 172 -2.86 6.67 -17.26
C ASN A 172 -2.35 5.28 -16.85
N LEU A 173 -2.67 4.86 -15.63
CA LEU A 173 -2.39 3.52 -15.12
C LEU A 173 -3.40 2.52 -15.69
N SER A 174 -3.11 1.98 -16.87
CA SER A 174 -3.90 0.89 -17.48
C SER A 174 -3.01 -0.31 -17.87
N SER A 175 -3.45 -1.49 -17.44
CA SER A 175 -2.88 -2.79 -17.82
C SER A 175 -3.43 -3.31 -19.15
N GLY A 176 -4.44 -2.65 -19.75
CA GLY A 176 -5.12 -3.06 -20.98
C GLY A 176 -6.44 -3.81 -20.73
N SER A 177 -7.36 -3.74 -21.70
CA SER A 177 -8.77 -4.12 -21.52
C SER A 177 -9.08 -5.61 -21.64
N THR A 178 -8.32 -6.37 -22.44
CA THR A 178 -8.72 -7.74 -22.83
C THR A 178 -8.27 -8.85 -21.87
N ASP A 179 -7.27 -8.59 -21.02
CA ASP A 179 -6.65 -9.61 -20.15
C ASP A 179 -6.15 -9.06 -18.81
N ALA A 180 -6.78 -8.00 -18.28
CA ALA A 180 -6.34 -7.36 -17.02
C ALA A 180 -6.19 -8.37 -15.86
N GLN A 181 -6.89 -9.51 -15.85
CA GLN A 181 -6.73 -10.51 -14.79
C GLN A 181 -5.35 -11.18 -14.74
N ASN A 182 -4.55 -11.09 -15.82
CA ASN A 182 -3.23 -11.74 -15.97
C ASN A 182 -2.12 -10.74 -16.33
N ILE A 183 -2.39 -9.44 -16.31
CA ILE A 183 -1.40 -8.42 -16.68
C ILE A 183 -1.20 -7.47 -15.52
N LEU A 184 0.01 -7.45 -15.00
CA LEU A 184 0.51 -6.48 -14.06
C LEU A 184 1.44 -5.52 -14.79
N LYS A 185 1.47 -4.27 -14.36
CA LYS A 185 2.42 -3.29 -14.85
C LYS A 185 3.09 -2.57 -13.69
N THR A 186 4.25 -1.98 -13.95
CA THR A 186 4.90 -1.09 -13.00
C THR A 186 4.67 0.38 -13.34
N PHE A 187 4.69 1.19 -12.31
CA PHE A 187 4.87 2.64 -12.41
C PHE A 187 6.16 3.02 -11.70
N ASP A 188 6.83 4.08 -12.16
CA ASP A 188 8.06 4.60 -11.54
C ASP A 188 8.16 6.10 -11.82
N THR A 189 8.04 6.92 -10.79
CA THR A 189 8.11 8.37 -10.92
C THR A 189 9.52 8.87 -11.21
N ALA A 190 10.56 8.04 -11.13
CA ALA A 190 11.89 8.39 -11.63
C ALA A 190 11.98 8.33 -13.17
N LYS A 191 11.11 7.56 -13.85
CA LYS A 191 11.14 7.35 -15.30
C LYS A 191 10.12 8.23 -16.03
N THR A 192 10.58 9.03 -16.99
CA THR A 192 9.74 9.95 -17.77
C THR A 192 8.81 9.26 -18.77
N GLU A 193 9.12 8.01 -19.17
CA GLU A 193 8.42 7.31 -20.26
C GLU A 193 7.30 6.37 -19.80
N THR A 194 7.33 5.88 -18.55
CA THR A 194 6.45 4.79 -18.09
C THR A 194 5.19 5.26 -17.38
N THR A 195 5.06 6.57 -17.13
CA THR A 195 3.91 7.17 -16.45
C THR A 195 3.72 8.61 -16.92
N THR A 196 2.50 8.97 -17.30
CA THR A 196 2.14 10.38 -17.40
C THR A 196 1.95 10.87 -15.96
N VAL A 197 3.03 11.33 -15.35
CA VAL A 197 2.93 12.09 -14.09
C VAL A 197 2.32 13.44 -14.50
N GLU A 198 1.11 13.73 -14.01
CA GLU A 198 0.32 14.92 -14.43
C GLU A 198 0.98 16.23 -13.98
N ASP A 199 1.77 16.17 -12.91
CA ASP A 199 2.49 17.30 -12.34
C ASP A 199 3.98 17.22 -12.65
N THR A 200 4.64 18.37 -12.71
CA THR A 200 6.11 18.50 -12.66
C THR A 200 6.70 17.87 -11.39
N ASN A 201 5.91 17.75 -10.31
CA ASN A 201 6.39 17.12 -9.09
C ASN A 201 6.36 15.59 -9.16
N ARG A 202 7.55 14.99 -9.18
CA ARG A 202 7.76 13.54 -9.32
C ARG A 202 8.25 12.87 -8.03
N VAL A 203 8.39 13.66 -6.96
CA VAL A 203 8.96 13.23 -5.68
C VAL A 203 8.07 13.61 -4.51
N LEU A 204 8.10 12.76 -3.49
CA LEU A 204 7.44 12.97 -2.21
C LEU A 204 8.50 13.32 -1.16
N THR A 205 8.30 14.41 -0.42
CA THR A 205 9.26 14.85 0.60
C THR A 205 8.97 14.15 1.92
N LEU A 206 9.90 13.31 2.37
CA LEU A 206 9.82 12.57 3.61
C LEU A 206 10.79 13.14 4.64
N THR A 207 10.38 13.16 5.91
CA THR A 207 11.29 13.34 7.04
C THR A 207 11.91 12.00 7.42
N LYS A 208 13.10 12.00 8.01
CA LYS A 208 13.66 10.76 8.59
C LYS A 208 12.70 10.20 9.64
N GLY A 209 12.51 8.88 9.65
CA GLY A 209 11.59 8.20 10.55
C GLY A 209 10.20 8.00 9.93
N LEU A 210 9.18 7.87 10.78
CA LEU A 210 7.83 7.51 10.36
C LEU A 210 7.07 8.67 9.69
N ASN A 211 6.62 8.45 8.45
CA ASN A 211 5.84 9.39 7.63
C ASN A 211 4.46 8.82 7.35
N LYS A 212 3.39 9.61 7.48
CA LYS A 212 2.04 9.19 7.10
C LYS A 212 1.75 9.59 5.65
N ILE A 213 1.54 8.60 4.80
CA ILE A 213 1.27 8.76 3.37
C ILE A 213 -0.18 8.41 3.09
N LEU A 214 -0.92 9.36 2.54
CA LEU A 214 -2.26 9.16 2.03
C LEU A 214 -2.18 8.83 0.55
N VAL A 215 -2.83 7.76 0.12
CA VAL A 215 -2.91 7.35 -1.29
C VAL A 215 -4.35 7.29 -1.71
N THR A 216 -4.72 8.05 -2.74
CA THR A 216 -6.11 8.13 -3.23
C THR A 216 -6.17 8.01 -4.75
N GLY A 217 -7.35 7.73 -5.29
CA GLY A 217 -7.62 8.03 -6.71
C GLY A 217 -7.98 9.51 -6.87
N LEU A 218 -7.58 10.13 -8.00
CA LEU A 218 -7.89 11.54 -8.27
C LEU A 218 -9.40 11.81 -8.44
N ASN A 219 -10.15 10.81 -8.89
CA ASN A 219 -11.61 10.85 -8.99
C ASN A 219 -12.24 9.56 -8.43
N SER A 220 -13.58 9.52 -8.40
CA SER A 220 -14.32 8.54 -7.61
C SER A 220 -14.19 7.08 -8.01
N GLN A 221 -13.61 6.82 -9.19
CA GLN A 221 -13.37 5.47 -9.68
C GLN A 221 -11.89 5.28 -10.04
N ALA A 222 -11.02 6.24 -9.72
CA ALA A 222 -9.70 6.34 -10.34
C ALA A 222 -8.63 5.40 -9.80
N ALA A 223 -8.65 4.87 -8.57
CA ALA A 223 -7.46 4.14 -8.11
C ALA A 223 -7.39 2.72 -8.73
N PRO A 224 -6.25 2.30 -9.31
CA PRO A 224 -6.06 0.91 -9.74
C PRO A 224 -5.95 -0.04 -8.54
N ASN A 225 -5.92 -1.35 -8.79
CA ASN A 225 -5.40 -2.29 -7.80
C ASN A 225 -3.89 -2.03 -7.64
N LEU A 226 -3.39 -2.08 -6.41
CA LEU A 226 -2.05 -1.64 -6.06
C LEU A 226 -1.30 -2.73 -5.28
N GLY A 227 -0.09 -3.03 -5.68
CA GLY A 227 0.80 -3.96 -4.98
C GLY A 227 1.74 -3.22 -4.03
N ASN A 228 2.87 -3.86 -3.71
CA ASN A 228 3.92 -3.23 -2.92
C ASN A 228 4.38 -1.92 -3.57
N ILE A 229 4.68 -0.94 -2.71
CA ILE A 229 5.07 0.41 -3.11
C ILE A 229 6.47 0.66 -2.58
N THR A 230 7.36 1.10 -3.46
CA THR A 230 8.75 1.38 -3.15
C THR A 230 9.00 2.87 -3.18
N PHE A 231 9.60 3.39 -2.12
CA PHE A 231 10.07 4.77 -2.01
C PHE A 231 11.59 4.75 -2.06
N ARG A 232 12.17 5.41 -3.05
CA ARG A 232 13.62 5.52 -3.23
C ARG A 232 14.05 6.98 -3.13
N LEU A 233 14.99 7.28 -2.24
CA LEU A 233 15.56 8.62 -2.09
C LEU A 233 16.18 9.04 -3.43
N ALA A 234 15.71 10.14 -3.98
CA ALA A 234 16.23 10.75 -5.19
C ALA A 234 17.66 11.27 -4.93
N SER A 235 18.52 11.09 -5.92
CA SER A 235 19.93 11.53 -5.90
C SER A 235 20.07 13.03 -5.83
#